data_AF-A0A8C6JRM8-F1
#
_entry.id   AF-A0A8C6JRM8-F1
#
_cell.length_a   1.000
_cell.length_b   1.000
_cell.length_c   1.000
_cell.angle_alpha   90.00
_cell.angle_beta   90.00
_cell.angle_gamma   90.00
#
_symmetry.space_group_name_H-M   'P 1'
#
loop_
_entity.id
_entity.type
_entity.pdbx_description
1 polymer ?
#
loop_
_entity_poly.entity_id
_entity_poly.type
_entity_poly.pdbx_seq_one_letter_code
_entity_poly.pdbx_strand_id
1 'polypeptide(L)'
;MAVRLLLARALRLLPRCRFRCAPRPEPRPEPRSVPAPSPSPSPSPWRPWLSWLPAARRLLLPGPARGMAAAALRGRGGACLALAMALGLVEPRLEEQRRAEAACRHIQTVFVGRNKPQKDPLSCFRWQGFKLEEYLIGQPIGKGCSAAVYEAAIPFSQRGQGCVESRHLAGHGSASQAAEEEPVVKHQPKEAFPLAIKMMWNISAGSSSEAILDAMGRELVPATGVALAGEYGAVPGRRKPILGKKKLQPHPNIIQVIRAFTSSVPLLPGAFADYPDVLPLSLNPRGIGHSRTLFLVMKNYPCTLRQYLGENSPDVCLSTMMILQLLEGVDHLVRHGIAHRDLKSDNILVEFDSAGCPWLVITDFGCCLADESIGLRLPFTSSYVDRGGNGCLMAPEVITASPGPGTVINYSKSDAWAVGAIAYEILGLPNPFYGHGASSLESRSYREDQLPSLPDRVPLEVKQVIKMLLRRDPNKRLSARVAANVLHLSLWGESILATQALKPDQMVTWLLCQSAATLLTEGLVGKSLVETKMKMCFLANLDYEELWAAAFLLLAWRSRSECSTSP
;
A
#
# COMPACT_ATOMS: atom_id res chain seq x y z
N MET A 1 -25.94 15.98 -6.69
CA MET A 1 -25.84 16.61 -8.02
C MET A 1 -24.73 16.03 -8.90
N ALA A 2 -23.47 15.92 -8.43
CA ALA A 2 -22.35 15.41 -9.23
C ALA A 2 -22.57 13.98 -9.80
N VAL A 3 -23.15 13.08 -9.00
CA VAL A 3 -23.50 11.71 -9.43
C VAL A 3 -24.56 11.71 -10.55
N ARG A 4 -25.56 12.59 -10.49
CA ARG A 4 -26.57 12.75 -11.56
C ARG A 4 -25.96 13.31 -12.85
N LEU A 5 -24.99 14.22 -12.74
CA LEU A 5 -24.26 14.78 -13.90
C LEU A 5 -23.35 13.74 -14.56
N LEU A 6 -22.71 12.87 -13.78
CA LEU A 6 -21.88 11.77 -14.28
C LEU A 6 -22.72 10.68 -14.96
N LEU A 7 -23.85 10.27 -14.36
CA LEU A 7 -24.81 9.34 -14.96
C LEU A 7 -25.46 9.91 -16.23
N ALA A 8 -25.80 11.19 -16.25
CA ALA A 8 -26.38 11.85 -17.43
C ALA A 8 -25.36 11.97 -18.58
N ARG A 9 -24.05 12.09 -18.29
CA ARG A 9 -22.99 12.04 -19.30
C ARG A 9 -22.77 10.63 -19.82
N ALA A 10 -22.78 9.61 -18.96
CA ALA A 10 -22.64 8.21 -19.35
C ALA A 10 -23.79 7.73 -20.26
N LEU A 11 -25.03 8.12 -19.96
CA LEU A 11 -26.21 7.77 -20.75
C LEU A 11 -26.26 8.46 -22.13
N ARG A 12 -25.54 9.58 -22.32
CA ARG A 12 -25.46 10.29 -23.61
C ARG A 12 -24.40 9.72 -24.56
N LEU A 13 -23.50 8.86 -24.08
CA LEU A 13 -22.39 8.30 -24.86
C LEU A 13 -22.69 6.89 -25.42
N LEU A 14 -23.85 6.30 -25.11
CA LEU A 14 -24.27 5.02 -25.67
C LEU A 14 -24.91 5.21 -27.07
N PRO A 15 -24.49 4.46 -28.11
CA PRO A 15 -25.18 4.46 -29.40
C PRO A 15 -26.61 3.95 -29.23
N ARG A 16 -27.59 4.65 -29.80
CA ARG A 16 -28.99 4.21 -29.86
C ARG A 16 -29.12 2.96 -30.74
N CYS A 17 -29.00 1.78 -30.15
CA CYS A 17 -29.37 0.53 -30.83
C CYS A 17 -30.89 0.46 -30.99
N ARG A 18 -31.38 0.66 -32.22
CA ARG A 18 -32.74 0.29 -32.61
C ARG A 18 -32.83 -1.23 -32.66
N PHE A 19 -33.59 -1.82 -31.74
CA PHE A 19 -33.99 -3.22 -31.83
C PHE A 19 -34.88 -3.42 -33.06
N ARG A 20 -34.42 -4.20 -34.04
CA ARG A 20 -35.28 -4.88 -35.03
C ARG A 20 -35.28 -6.37 -34.68
N CYS A 21 -36.46 -6.92 -34.45
CA CYS A 21 -36.69 -8.34 -34.22
C CYS A 21 -36.28 -9.16 -35.44
N ALA A 22 -35.61 -10.30 -35.21
CA ALA A 22 -35.37 -11.34 -36.21
C ALA A 22 -36.20 -12.60 -35.85
N PRO A 23 -36.76 -13.35 -36.84
CA PRO A 23 -37.57 -14.54 -36.58
C PRO A 23 -36.73 -15.83 -36.44
N ARG A 24 -37.40 -16.86 -35.90
CA ARG A 24 -36.91 -18.19 -35.42
C ARG A 24 -36.29 -19.10 -36.50
N PRO A 25 -35.51 -20.14 -36.10
CA PRO A 25 -34.77 -21.04 -36.99
C PRO A 25 -35.54 -22.33 -37.35
N GLU A 26 -35.25 -22.91 -38.51
CA GLU A 26 -35.59 -24.29 -38.90
C GLU A 26 -34.32 -25.07 -39.34
N PRO A 27 -34.35 -26.43 -39.31
CA PRO A 27 -33.17 -27.26 -39.07
C PRO A 27 -32.43 -27.77 -40.32
N ARG A 28 -31.19 -28.24 -40.07
CA ARG A 28 -30.18 -28.77 -41.00
C ARG A 28 -30.61 -29.99 -41.81
N PRO A 29 -29.91 -30.24 -42.94
CA PRO A 29 -29.23 -31.54 -43.09
C PRO A 29 -27.79 -31.43 -43.64
N GLU A 30 -26.97 -32.41 -43.26
CA GLU A 30 -25.62 -32.74 -43.79
C GLU A 30 -25.69 -34.19 -44.36
N PRO A 31 -24.65 -34.79 -44.98
CA PRO A 31 -23.38 -34.25 -45.52
C PRO A 31 -23.04 -34.78 -46.94
N ARG A 32 -22.08 -34.17 -47.66
CA ARG A 32 -21.31 -34.87 -48.72
C ARG A 32 -19.86 -34.39 -48.78
N SER A 33 -18.97 -35.37 -48.89
CA SER A 33 -17.51 -35.38 -48.97
C SER A 33 -16.98 -35.07 -50.38
N VAL A 34 -15.83 -34.37 -50.52
CA VAL A 34 -14.67 -34.70 -51.41
C VAL A 34 -13.42 -33.84 -51.02
N PRO A 35 -12.17 -34.05 -51.54
CA PRO A 35 -10.98 -34.40 -50.76
C PRO A 35 -9.88 -33.30 -50.74
N ALA A 36 -8.79 -33.60 -50.02
CA ALA A 36 -7.60 -32.75 -49.82
C ALA A 36 -6.72 -32.53 -51.07
N PRO A 37 -5.85 -31.50 -51.03
CA PRO A 37 -4.43 -31.73 -51.28
C PRO A 37 -3.48 -31.03 -50.28
N SER A 38 -2.24 -31.51 -50.25
CA SER A 38 -1.14 -31.23 -49.31
C SER A 38 -0.07 -30.26 -49.93
N PRO A 39 1.16 -30.07 -49.40
CA PRO A 39 1.62 -28.82 -48.77
C PRO A 39 2.84 -28.15 -49.45
N SER A 40 3.17 -26.88 -49.10
CA SER A 40 4.54 -26.32 -48.98
C SER A 40 4.56 -24.78 -48.78
N PRO A 41 5.67 -24.18 -48.27
CA PRO A 41 5.64 -23.03 -47.36
C PRO A 41 6.18 -21.70 -47.94
N SER A 42 5.86 -20.56 -47.32
CA SER A 42 6.70 -19.34 -47.38
C SER A 42 6.45 -18.37 -46.20
N PRO A 43 7.41 -17.50 -45.83
CA PRO A 43 7.60 -17.02 -44.46
C PRO A 43 7.05 -15.62 -44.13
N SER A 44 7.00 -15.35 -42.82
CA SER A 44 6.58 -14.12 -42.13
C SER A 44 7.43 -12.86 -42.39
N PRO A 45 6.85 -11.65 -42.27
CA PRO A 45 7.62 -10.42 -42.04
C PRO A 45 7.25 -9.74 -40.71
N TRP A 46 8.10 -9.88 -39.69
CA TRP A 46 8.08 -8.98 -38.53
C TRP A 46 9.47 -8.43 -38.21
N ARG A 47 9.58 -7.10 -38.40
CA ARG A 47 10.47 -6.09 -37.77
C ARG A 47 11.91 -5.94 -38.32
N PRO A 48 12.51 -4.71 -38.24
CA PRO A 48 12.24 -3.66 -37.25
C PRO A 48 12.13 -2.19 -37.73
N TRP A 49 11.12 -1.50 -37.21
CA TRP A 49 11.10 -0.03 -37.03
C TRP A 49 11.63 0.28 -35.63
N LEU A 50 12.94 0.59 -35.51
CA LEU A 50 13.54 1.07 -34.25
C LEU A 50 14.85 1.87 -34.45
N SER A 51 15.03 2.54 -35.59
CA SER A 51 16.26 3.31 -35.89
C SER A 51 16.07 4.83 -36.05
N TRP A 52 14.89 5.40 -35.76
CA TRP A 52 14.59 6.81 -36.08
C TRP A 52 14.31 7.73 -34.87
N LEU A 53 14.87 7.45 -33.69
CA LEU A 53 14.59 8.23 -32.48
C LEU A 53 15.62 9.29 -32.00
N PRO A 54 16.77 9.55 -32.66
CA PRO A 54 17.58 10.73 -32.29
C PRO A 54 17.36 12.01 -33.12
N ALA A 55 16.73 11.95 -34.31
CA ALA A 55 16.71 13.10 -35.23
C ALA A 55 15.57 14.12 -35.00
N ALA A 56 14.49 13.73 -34.31
CA ALA A 56 13.30 14.58 -34.15
C ALA A 56 13.44 15.66 -33.05
N ARG A 57 14.55 15.69 -32.31
CA ARG A 57 14.73 16.59 -31.15
C ARG A 57 15.37 17.95 -31.46
N ARG A 58 15.68 18.26 -32.72
CA ARG A 58 16.34 19.53 -33.12
C ARG A 58 15.43 20.57 -33.82
N LEU A 59 14.11 20.35 -33.88
CA LEU A 59 13.17 21.28 -34.56
C LEU A 59 12.20 22.02 -33.62
N LEU A 60 12.40 21.96 -32.31
CA LEU A 60 11.57 22.65 -31.31
C LEU A 60 12.39 23.67 -30.52
N LEU A 61 12.71 24.80 -31.15
CA LEU A 61 13.15 26.04 -30.48
C LEU A 61 12.38 27.24 -31.10
N PRO A 62 11.90 28.21 -30.31
CA PRO A 62 11.13 29.33 -30.81
C PRO A 62 12.05 30.49 -31.24
N GLY A 63 11.86 31.04 -32.43
CA GLY A 63 12.58 32.22 -32.92
C GLY A 63 12.17 32.64 -34.34
N PRO A 64 12.43 33.91 -34.75
CA PRO A 64 11.88 34.49 -35.97
C PRO A 64 12.75 34.10 -37.18
N ALA A 65 12.63 32.86 -37.62
CA ALA A 65 13.23 32.40 -38.88
C ALA A 65 12.14 31.78 -39.77
N ARG A 66 11.02 32.49 -39.92
CA ARG A 66 9.90 32.08 -40.79
C ARG A 66 10.11 32.46 -42.27
N GLY A 67 11.25 33.05 -42.63
CA GLY A 67 11.46 33.69 -43.93
C GLY A 67 12.27 32.92 -44.98
N MET A 68 13.10 31.92 -44.63
CA MET A 68 14.05 31.31 -45.59
C MET A 68 13.84 29.84 -45.94
N ALA A 69 12.86 29.15 -45.33
CA ALA A 69 12.55 27.75 -45.67
C ALA A 69 11.44 27.58 -46.73
N ALA A 70 10.95 28.68 -47.33
CA ALA A 70 9.88 28.64 -48.33
C ALA A 70 10.38 28.42 -49.77
N ALA A 71 11.69 28.48 -50.03
CA ALA A 71 12.25 28.40 -51.39
C ALA A 71 12.78 27.01 -51.81
N ALA A 72 12.94 26.05 -50.90
CA ALA A 72 13.58 24.76 -51.20
C ALA A 72 12.60 23.57 -51.37
N LEU A 73 11.28 23.78 -51.29
CA LEU A 73 10.28 22.70 -51.31
C LEU A 73 9.36 22.67 -52.54
N ARG A 74 9.76 23.32 -53.65
CA ARG A 74 8.98 23.30 -54.91
C ARG A 74 8.99 21.97 -55.68
N GLY A 75 9.55 20.89 -55.13
CA GLY A 75 9.65 19.58 -55.80
C GLY A 75 9.14 18.36 -55.01
N ARG A 76 8.53 18.51 -53.82
CA ARG A 76 8.14 17.36 -52.98
C ARG A 76 6.75 17.53 -52.35
N GLY A 77 5.72 17.69 -53.19
CA GLY A 77 4.33 17.71 -52.74
C GLY A 77 3.93 16.47 -51.92
N GLY A 78 4.47 15.29 -52.26
CA GLY A 78 4.16 14.03 -51.55
C GLY A 78 4.72 13.94 -50.13
N ALA A 79 5.88 14.54 -49.82
CA ALA A 79 6.50 14.43 -48.50
C ALA A 79 5.83 15.35 -47.46
N CYS A 80 5.41 16.55 -47.87
CA CYS A 80 4.63 17.45 -47.01
C CYS A 80 3.20 16.93 -46.79
N LEU A 81 2.57 16.31 -47.80
CA LEU A 81 1.26 15.68 -47.64
C LEU A 81 1.33 14.47 -46.70
N ALA A 82 2.36 13.63 -46.82
CA ALA A 82 2.57 12.48 -45.94
C ALA A 82 2.83 12.91 -44.48
N LEU A 83 3.61 13.98 -44.27
CA LEU A 83 3.83 14.53 -42.93
C LEU A 83 2.55 15.18 -42.37
N ALA A 84 1.78 15.90 -43.18
CA ALA A 84 0.51 16.50 -42.77
C ALA A 84 -0.57 15.45 -42.49
N MET A 85 -0.63 14.37 -43.27
CA MET A 85 -1.51 13.22 -43.02
C MET A 85 -1.09 12.44 -41.78
N ALA A 86 0.21 12.25 -41.56
CA ALA A 86 0.72 11.64 -40.33
C ALA A 86 0.39 12.51 -39.11
N LEU A 87 0.58 13.84 -39.19
CA LEU A 87 0.19 14.77 -38.13
C LEU A 87 -1.32 14.81 -37.90
N GLY A 88 -2.12 14.82 -38.98
CA GLY A 88 -3.59 14.80 -38.91
C GLY A 88 -4.20 13.47 -38.42
N LEU A 89 -3.48 12.35 -38.51
CA LEU A 89 -3.85 11.07 -37.88
C LEU A 89 -3.38 10.97 -36.42
N VAL A 90 -2.34 11.72 -36.05
CA VAL A 90 -1.75 11.74 -34.71
C VAL A 90 -2.48 12.72 -33.79
N GLU A 91 -2.96 13.86 -34.30
CA GLU A 91 -3.72 14.86 -33.53
C GLU A 91 -4.99 14.29 -32.86
N PRO A 92 -5.86 13.52 -33.54
CA PRO A 92 -7.04 12.93 -32.91
C PRO A 92 -6.70 11.95 -31.79
N ARG A 93 -5.63 11.14 -31.97
CA ARG A 93 -5.16 10.18 -30.96
C ARG A 93 -4.56 10.87 -29.73
N LEU A 94 -3.80 11.94 -29.95
CA LEU A 94 -3.28 12.78 -28.87
C LEU A 94 -4.42 13.45 -28.08
N GLU A 95 -5.48 13.87 -28.76
CA GLU A 95 -6.63 14.51 -28.12
C GLU A 95 -7.45 13.51 -27.29
N GLU A 96 -7.62 12.27 -27.76
CA GLU A 96 -8.20 11.18 -26.96
C GLU A 96 -7.36 10.87 -25.71
N GLN A 97 -6.03 10.81 -25.84
CA GLN A 97 -5.12 10.62 -24.72
C GLN A 97 -5.25 11.75 -23.70
N ARG A 98 -5.23 13.02 -24.13
CA ARG A 98 -5.40 14.18 -23.24
C ARG A 98 -6.73 14.15 -22.50
N ARG A 99 -7.82 13.76 -23.18
CA ARG A 99 -9.13 13.62 -22.55
C ARG A 99 -9.13 12.52 -21.49
N ALA A 100 -8.50 11.38 -21.76
CA ALA A 100 -8.41 10.29 -20.80
C ALA A 100 -7.51 10.64 -19.60
N GLU A 101 -6.40 11.32 -19.82
CA GLU A 101 -5.54 11.85 -18.76
C GLU A 101 -6.28 12.87 -17.88
N ALA A 102 -7.05 13.78 -18.51
CA ALA A 102 -7.91 14.70 -17.78
C ALA A 102 -8.99 13.97 -16.98
N ALA A 103 -9.59 12.91 -17.51
CA ALA A 103 -10.57 12.09 -16.79
C ALA A 103 -9.96 11.41 -15.56
N CYS A 104 -8.76 10.82 -15.68
CA CYS A 104 -8.03 10.22 -14.57
C CYS A 104 -7.81 11.25 -13.44
N ARG A 105 -7.33 12.45 -13.78
CA ARG A 105 -7.15 13.55 -12.81
C ARG A 105 -8.45 13.96 -12.14
N HIS A 106 -9.55 14.10 -12.88
CA HIS A 106 -10.84 14.43 -12.29
C HIS A 106 -11.32 13.35 -11.31
N ILE A 107 -11.22 12.07 -11.68
CA ILE A 107 -11.57 10.96 -10.79
C ILE A 107 -10.69 11.00 -9.54
N GLN A 108 -9.38 11.12 -9.71
CA GLN A 108 -8.42 11.23 -8.61
C GLN A 108 -8.83 12.31 -7.59
N THR A 109 -9.15 13.52 -8.06
CA THR A 109 -9.55 14.63 -7.16
C THR A 109 -10.80 14.33 -6.34
N VAL A 110 -11.75 13.54 -6.87
CA VAL A 110 -12.97 13.15 -6.14
C VAL A 110 -12.64 12.18 -5.01
N PHE A 111 -11.72 11.25 -5.23
CA PHE A 111 -11.42 10.16 -4.29
C PHE A 111 -10.36 10.54 -3.24
N VAL A 112 -9.40 11.42 -3.57
CA VAL A 112 -8.42 11.94 -2.59
C VAL A 112 -9.11 12.58 -1.38
N GLY A 113 -10.19 13.33 -1.58
CA GLY A 113 -10.94 13.97 -0.48
C GLY A 113 -11.80 13.01 0.36
N ARG A 114 -12.07 11.81 -0.15
CA ARG A 114 -12.96 10.81 0.48
C ARG A 114 -12.23 9.65 1.12
N ASN A 115 -11.01 9.35 0.70
CA ASN A 115 -10.18 8.34 1.33
C ASN A 115 -9.61 8.84 2.67
N LYS A 116 -10.49 9.20 3.60
CA LYS A 116 -10.11 9.65 4.94
C LYS A 116 -9.68 8.46 5.79
N PRO A 117 -8.66 8.63 6.64
CA PRO A 117 -8.23 7.59 7.58
C PRO A 117 -9.34 7.23 8.57
N GLN A 118 -9.16 6.07 9.21
CA GLN A 118 -10.01 5.64 10.30
C GLN A 118 -10.03 6.73 11.39
N LYS A 119 -11.21 6.96 12.00
CA LYS A 119 -11.32 7.96 13.07
C LYS A 119 -10.41 7.55 14.22
N ASP A 120 -9.62 8.52 14.71
CA ASP A 120 -8.82 8.35 15.93
C ASP A 120 -9.76 7.89 17.06
N PRO A 121 -9.56 6.71 17.67
CA PRO A 121 -10.39 6.24 18.78
C PRO A 121 -10.30 7.17 20.00
N LEU A 122 -9.23 7.97 20.10
CA LEU A 122 -9.03 9.02 21.09
C LEU A 122 -9.43 10.41 20.57
N SER A 123 -10.16 10.52 19.46
CA SER A 123 -10.63 11.82 18.94
C SER A 123 -11.54 12.57 19.91
N CYS A 124 -12.30 11.87 20.75
CA CYS A 124 -13.09 12.46 21.83
C CYS A 124 -12.23 12.97 23.00
N PHE A 125 -10.96 12.55 23.06
CA PHE A 125 -10.02 12.80 24.14
C PHE A 125 -8.85 13.67 23.65
N ARG A 126 -9.19 14.88 23.19
CA ARG A 126 -8.22 15.77 22.52
C ARG A 126 -7.00 16.13 23.39
N TRP A 127 -7.14 16.14 24.72
CA TRP A 127 -6.09 16.53 25.68
C TRP A 127 -5.69 15.41 26.65
N GLN A 128 -6.13 14.18 26.40
CA GLN A 128 -5.78 12.99 27.18
C GLN A 128 -5.05 11.98 26.28
N GLY A 129 -4.43 11.00 26.92
CA GLY A 129 -3.61 9.95 26.33
C GLY A 129 -2.13 10.31 26.16
N PHE A 130 -1.61 11.30 26.90
CA PHE A 130 -0.20 11.75 26.78
C PHE A 130 0.67 11.36 27.97
N LYS A 131 0.12 10.61 28.92
CA LYS A 131 0.85 10.13 30.08
C LYS A 131 0.55 8.66 30.31
N LEU A 132 1.51 7.95 30.87
CA LEU A 132 1.41 6.50 31.01
C LEU A 132 0.37 6.11 32.05
N GLU A 133 0.23 6.90 33.12
CA GLU A 133 -0.75 6.73 34.19
C GLU A 133 -2.21 6.86 33.75
N GLU A 134 -2.46 7.37 32.53
CA GLU A 134 -3.80 7.46 31.96
C GLU A 134 -4.25 6.13 31.31
N TYR A 135 -3.36 5.14 31.24
CA TYR A 135 -3.61 3.85 30.61
C TYR A 135 -3.62 2.71 31.62
N LEU A 136 -4.59 1.81 31.47
CA LEU A 136 -4.54 0.47 32.02
C LEU A 136 -3.69 -0.40 31.09
N ILE A 137 -2.60 -0.96 31.61
CA ILE A 137 -1.69 -1.84 30.86
C ILE A 137 -2.08 -3.30 31.11
N GLY A 138 -2.36 -4.02 30.03
CA GLY A 138 -2.72 -5.44 30.04
C GLY A 138 -1.51 -6.36 29.84
N GLN A 139 -1.73 -7.46 29.11
CA GLN A 139 -0.71 -8.48 28.88
C GLN A 139 0.34 -8.03 27.84
N PRO A 140 1.56 -8.59 27.87
CA PRO A 140 2.52 -8.41 26.79
C PRO A 140 1.99 -9.02 25.49
N ILE A 141 2.01 -8.25 24.41
CA ILE A 141 1.65 -8.70 23.06
C ILE A 141 2.88 -9.29 22.36
N GLY A 142 4.04 -8.66 22.55
CA GLY A 142 5.28 -9.12 21.95
C GLY A 142 6.46 -8.21 22.26
N LYS A 143 7.66 -8.68 21.95
CA LYS A 143 8.90 -7.92 22.06
C LYS A 143 9.76 -8.08 20.81
N GLY A 144 10.54 -7.06 20.53
CA GLY A 144 11.54 -7.05 19.47
C GLY A 144 12.88 -6.54 19.97
N CYS A 145 13.81 -6.34 19.03
CA CYS A 145 15.16 -5.84 19.33
C CYS A 145 15.17 -4.39 19.82
N SER A 146 14.08 -3.64 19.63
CA SER A 146 14.03 -2.18 19.88
C SER A 146 12.89 -1.74 20.79
N ALA A 147 11.92 -2.61 21.08
CA ALA A 147 10.76 -2.28 21.91
C ALA A 147 10.06 -3.53 22.47
N ALA A 148 9.20 -3.32 23.46
CA ALA A 148 8.11 -4.25 23.82
C ALA A 148 6.74 -3.58 23.62
N VAL A 149 5.73 -4.39 23.34
CA VAL A 149 4.36 -3.95 23.07
C VAL A 149 3.41 -4.63 24.05
N TYR A 150 2.53 -3.84 24.63
CA TYR A 150 1.56 -4.27 25.62
C TYR A 150 0.15 -3.88 25.22
N GLU A 151 -0.82 -4.66 25.66
CA GLU A 151 -2.24 -4.29 25.62
C GLU A 151 -2.46 -3.01 26.44
N ALA A 152 -3.35 -2.14 25.96
CA ALA A 152 -3.69 -0.89 26.63
C ALA A 152 -5.16 -0.50 26.47
N ALA A 153 -5.70 0.15 27.50
CA ALA A 153 -7.03 0.75 27.49
C ALA A 153 -7.01 2.08 28.27
N ILE A 154 -7.87 3.02 27.89
CA ILE A 154 -8.13 4.21 28.73
C ILE A 154 -9.37 3.89 29.56
N PRO A 155 -9.29 3.93 30.90
CA PRO A 155 -10.45 3.72 31.75
C PRO A 155 -11.47 4.84 31.49
N PHE A 156 -12.64 4.48 30.94
CA PHE A 156 -13.73 5.42 30.73
C PHE A 156 -14.19 5.98 32.09
N SER A 157 -13.91 7.26 32.35
CA SER A 157 -14.58 7.97 33.42
C SER A 157 -16.04 8.19 33.00
N GLN A 158 -16.99 7.52 33.66
CA GLN A 158 -18.40 7.92 33.58
C GLN A 158 -18.56 9.34 34.14
N ARG A 159 -18.35 10.36 33.32
CA ARG A 159 -18.75 11.75 33.58
C ARG A 159 -19.50 12.24 32.36
N GLY A 160 -20.80 11.95 32.32
CA GLY A 160 -21.67 12.41 31.25
C GLY A 160 -22.82 11.48 30.90
N GLN A 161 -23.50 10.89 31.89
CA GLN A 161 -24.89 10.49 31.69
C GLN A 161 -25.76 11.59 32.31
N GLY A 162 -26.44 12.29 31.42
CA GLY A 162 -27.31 13.42 31.75
C GLY A 162 -28.41 13.01 32.71
N CYS A 163 -28.73 13.97 33.56
CA CYS A 163 -29.97 14.16 34.27
C CYS A 163 -31.16 13.45 33.59
N VAL A 164 -31.59 12.32 34.14
CA VAL A 164 -32.94 11.81 33.94
C VAL A 164 -33.71 12.18 35.20
N GLU A 165 -34.70 13.05 35.00
CA GLU A 165 -35.63 13.54 36.01
C GLU A 165 -36.16 12.41 36.89
N SER A 166 -35.95 12.55 38.20
CA SER A 166 -36.65 11.77 39.20
C SER A 166 -38.15 12.08 39.12
N ARG A 167 -38.94 11.13 38.61
CA ARG A 167 -40.36 11.06 38.91
C ARG A 167 -40.57 10.08 40.05
N HIS A 168 -40.84 10.66 41.21
CA HIS A 168 -41.41 9.98 42.36
C HIS A 168 -42.72 9.27 41.98
N LEU A 169 -42.82 8.00 42.34
CA LEU A 169 -44.09 7.35 42.66
C LEU A 169 -43.82 6.35 43.79
N ALA A 170 -44.41 6.67 44.94
CA ALA A 170 -44.36 5.88 46.15
C ALA A 170 -45.28 4.66 46.05
N GLY A 171 -44.86 3.55 46.68
CA GLY A 171 -45.69 2.36 46.90
C GLY A 171 -45.04 1.47 47.97
N HIS A 172 -45.74 1.34 49.10
CA HIS A 172 -45.35 0.70 50.35
C HIS A 172 -45.19 -0.84 50.33
N GLY A 173 -44.19 -1.34 51.08
CA GLY A 173 -44.28 -2.48 52.03
C GLY A 173 -44.21 -3.89 51.41
N SER A 174 -43.63 -4.94 52.00
CA SER A 174 -43.17 -5.27 53.36
C SER A 174 -42.12 -6.41 53.29
N ALA A 175 -41.55 -6.76 54.45
CA ALA A 175 -40.45 -7.68 54.67
C ALA A 175 -40.69 -9.15 54.27
N SER A 176 -39.63 -9.87 53.87
CA SER A 176 -39.12 -11.05 54.61
C SER A 176 -38.04 -11.85 53.85
N GLN A 177 -37.15 -12.43 54.68
CA GLN A 177 -36.30 -13.61 54.46
C GLN A 177 -34.98 -13.49 53.69
N ALA A 178 -33.92 -13.60 54.50
CA ALA A 178 -32.57 -13.97 54.13
C ALA A 178 -32.54 -15.40 53.58
N ALA A 179 -31.93 -15.55 52.41
CA ALA A 179 -31.34 -16.79 51.95
C ALA A 179 -29.91 -16.46 51.51
N GLU A 180 -28.95 -17.18 52.08
CA GLU A 180 -27.55 -17.15 51.67
C GLU A 180 -27.45 -17.69 50.24
N GLU A 181 -27.33 -16.80 49.26
CA GLU A 181 -26.83 -17.14 47.93
C GLU A 181 -25.35 -16.74 47.86
N GLU A 182 -24.51 -17.73 47.59
CA GLU A 182 -23.11 -17.53 47.25
C GLU A 182 -22.94 -16.43 46.19
N PRO A 183 -21.86 -15.64 46.22
CA PRO A 183 -21.65 -14.63 45.20
C PRO A 183 -21.38 -15.32 43.86
N VAL A 184 -22.43 -15.46 43.06
CA VAL A 184 -22.34 -15.68 41.62
C VAL A 184 -21.44 -14.56 41.11
N VAL A 185 -20.21 -14.93 40.77
CA VAL A 185 -19.25 -14.09 40.05
C VAL A 185 -19.95 -13.67 38.77
N LYS A 186 -20.62 -12.51 38.80
CA LYS A 186 -21.04 -11.81 37.60
C LYS A 186 -19.76 -11.57 36.83
N HIS A 187 -19.54 -12.35 35.78
CA HIS A 187 -18.46 -12.13 34.83
C HIS A 187 -18.51 -10.67 34.41
N GLN A 188 -17.59 -9.88 34.96
CA GLN A 188 -17.28 -8.58 34.42
C GLN A 188 -16.94 -8.80 32.95
N PRO A 189 -17.51 -8.02 32.01
CA PRO A 189 -17.06 -8.10 30.63
C PRO A 189 -15.54 -7.89 30.65
N LYS A 190 -14.78 -8.88 30.15
CA LYS A 190 -13.32 -8.76 29.95
C LYS A 190 -13.07 -7.37 29.41
N GLU A 191 -12.33 -6.54 30.15
CA GLU A 191 -11.98 -5.20 29.69
C GLU A 191 -11.32 -5.37 28.33
N ALA A 192 -11.99 -4.90 27.27
CA ALA A 192 -11.40 -4.94 25.95
C ALA A 192 -10.20 -3.98 25.99
N PHE A 193 -9.03 -4.44 25.54
CA PHE A 193 -7.84 -3.61 25.36
C PHE A 193 -7.72 -3.21 23.87
N PRO A 194 -8.44 -2.16 23.42
CA PRO A 194 -8.48 -1.77 22.01
C PRO A 194 -7.20 -1.05 21.53
N LEU A 195 -6.31 -0.69 22.45
CA LEU A 195 -5.05 -0.02 22.16
C LEU A 195 -3.87 -0.93 22.46
N ALA A 196 -2.75 -0.61 21.84
CA ALA A 196 -1.47 -1.19 22.14
C ALA A 196 -0.50 -0.05 22.48
N ILE A 197 0.34 -0.27 23.48
CA ILE A 197 1.42 0.64 23.86
C ILE A 197 2.77 -0.01 23.56
N LYS A 198 3.54 0.60 22.67
CA LYS A 198 4.92 0.24 22.35
C LYS A 198 5.85 1.07 23.23
N MET A 199 6.59 0.41 24.13
CA MET A 199 7.64 0.99 24.95
C MET A 199 8.99 0.75 24.30
N MET A 200 9.72 1.82 23.97
CA MET A 200 11.01 1.73 23.28
C MET A 200 12.15 1.40 24.25
N TRP A 201 13.18 0.69 23.76
CA TRP A 201 14.42 0.47 24.52
C TRP A 201 15.31 1.70 24.46
N ASN A 202 15.57 2.34 25.59
CA ASN A 202 16.48 3.48 25.69
C ASN A 202 17.76 3.09 26.41
N ILE A 203 18.82 2.81 25.65
CA ILE A 203 20.15 2.42 26.18
C ILE A 203 21.23 3.48 25.93
N SER A 204 20.95 4.52 25.13
CA SER A 204 21.99 5.46 24.68
C SER A 204 21.53 6.90 24.47
N ALA A 205 20.22 7.20 24.48
CA ALA A 205 19.71 8.53 24.18
C ALA A 205 19.73 9.49 25.39
N GLY A 206 20.17 9.02 26.57
CA GLY A 206 20.06 9.80 27.81
C GLY A 206 18.63 9.84 28.35
N SER A 207 18.33 10.81 29.22
CA SER A 207 17.01 10.89 29.90
C SER A 207 16.20 12.15 29.57
N SER A 208 16.72 13.06 28.74
CA SER A 208 15.96 14.20 28.25
C SER A 208 15.00 13.79 27.15
N SER A 209 13.77 14.31 27.17
CA SER A 209 12.78 14.05 26.11
C SER A 209 13.32 14.40 24.73
N GLU A 210 13.95 15.58 24.55
CA GLU A 210 14.49 16.01 23.25
C GLU A 210 15.47 14.98 22.65
N ALA A 211 16.46 14.52 23.43
CA ALA A 211 17.43 13.53 22.96
C ALA A 211 16.82 12.16 22.65
N ILE A 212 15.86 11.68 23.47
CA ILE A 212 15.13 10.43 23.21
C ILE A 212 14.40 10.51 21.86
N LEU A 213 13.80 11.66 21.58
CA LEU A 213 13.01 11.89 20.39
C LEU A 213 13.86 12.07 19.15
N ASP A 214 15.01 12.71 19.26
CA ASP A 214 15.97 12.78 18.17
C ASP A 214 16.53 11.40 17.83
N ALA A 215 16.85 10.59 18.85
CA ALA A 215 17.39 9.24 18.68
C ALA A 215 16.36 8.25 18.10
N MET A 216 15.10 8.34 18.52
CA MET A 216 14.03 7.39 18.16
C MET A 216 13.02 7.94 17.15
N GLY A 217 13.24 9.15 16.63
CA GLY A 217 12.25 9.90 15.87
C GLY A 217 11.88 9.33 14.50
N ARG A 218 12.44 8.19 14.08
CA ARG A 218 11.99 7.44 12.90
C ARG A 218 10.68 6.68 13.19
N GLU A 219 10.50 6.21 14.42
CA GLU A 219 9.27 5.54 14.89
C GLU A 219 8.04 6.48 14.88
N LEU A 220 8.30 7.79 14.89
CA LEU A 220 7.28 8.84 14.88
C LEU A 220 6.84 9.27 13.47
N VAL A 221 7.45 8.74 12.40
CA VAL A 221 7.06 9.06 11.02
C VAL A 221 5.56 8.85 10.74
N PRO A 222 4.90 7.76 11.20
CA PRO A 222 3.45 7.58 11.06
C PRO A 222 2.59 8.38 12.07
N ALA A 223 3.19 9.23 12.92
CA ALA A 223 2.45 9.98 13.93
C ALA A 223 1.70 11.18 13.33
N THR A 224 0.45 11.34 13.76
CA THR A 224 -0.33 12.53 13.38
C THR A 224 0.13 13.76 14.17
N GLY A 225 -0.25 14.96 13.71
CA GLY A 225 0.07 16.18 14.47
C GLY A 225 -0.61 16.24 15.84
N VAL A 226 -1.80 15.61 15.95
CA VAL A 226 -2.51 15.47 17.22
C VAL A 226 -1.78 14.47 18.13
N ALA A 227 -1.19 13.41 17.58
CA ALA A 227 -0.42 12.43 18.35
C ALA A 227 0.80 13.04 19.06
N LEU A 228 1.29 14.16 18.57
CA LEU A 228 2.41 14.93 19.13
C LEU A 228 1.95 16.17 19.91
N ALA A 229 0.64 16.40 20.10
CA ALA A 229 0.17 17.67 20.67
C ALA A 229 0.42 17.87 22.17
N GLY A 230 0.76 16.82 22.93
CA GLY A 230 1.05 16.88 24.38
C GLY A 230 2.36 17.60 24.68
N GLU A 231 3.43 16.84 24.96
CA GLU A 231 4.76 17.39 25.33
C GLU A 231 5.33 18.37 24.28
N TYR A 232 4.86 18.30 23.02
CA TYR A 232 5.38 19.11 21.91
C TYR A 232 4.48 20.30 21.54
N GLY A 233 3.25 20.37 22.05
CA GLY A 233 2.32 21.47 21.76
C GLY A 233 2.51 22.72 22.62
N ALA A 234 3.25 22.62 23.73
CA ALA A 234 3.27 23.61 24.80
C ALA A 234 4.55 24.46 24.93
N VAL A 235 5.53 24.36 24.02
CA VAL A 235 6.74 25.21 24.06
C VAL A 235 6.64 26.33 23.01
N PRO A 236 6.10 27.52 23.33
CA PRO A 236 6.13 28.65 22.43
C PRO A 236 7.57 29.15 22.30
N GLY A 237 8.16 29.07 21.11
CA GLY A 237 9.45 29.73 20.80
C GLY A 237 10.56 28.86 20.21
N ARG A 238 10.41 27.53 20.15
CA ARG A 238 11.34 26.67 19.39
C ARG A 238 10.60 25.82 18.37
N ARG A 239 10.13 26.45 17.29
CA ARG A 239 9.92 25.75 16.01
C ARG A 239 11.28 25.40 15.40
N LYS A 240 12.06 24.54 16.06
CA LYS A 240 12.85 23.61 15.26
C LYS A 240 11.83 22.53 14.88
N PRO A 241 11.45 22.37 13.60
CA PRO A 241 10.75 21.16 13.23
C PRO A 241 11.55 20.00 13.81
N ILE A 242 10.91 18.99 14.38
CA ILE A 242 11.57 17.71 14.61
C ILE A 242 12.05 17.28 13.23
N LEU A 243 13.31 17.64 12.99
CA LEU A 243 14.12 17.61 11.78
C LEU A 243 13.37 17.34 10.46
N GLY A 244 13.11 18.35 9.62
CA GLY A 244 12.82 18.22 8.16
C GLY A 244 12.28 16.89 7.65
N LYS A 245 11.20 16.38 8.27
CA LYS A 245 10.65 15.03 8.05
C LYS A 245 9.24 15.20 7.49
N LYS A 246 9.04 14.64 6.30
CA LYS A 246 7.77 14.70 5.58
C LYS A 246 6.72 14.04 6.48
N LYS A 247 5.72 14.81 6.90
CA LYS A 247 4.61 14.26 7.67
C LYS A 247 3.86 13.27 6.79
N LEU A 248 3.97 11.98 7.13
CA LEU A 248 3.29 10.93 6.39
C LEU A 248 1.78 11.11 6.58
N GLN A 249 1.06 11.24 5.47
CA GLN A 249 -0.39 11.27 5.54
C GLN A 249 -0.91 9.90 5.99
N PRO A 250 -1.96 9.84 6.82
CA PRO A 250 -2.55 8.56 7.20
C PRO A 250 -3.00 7.75 5.99
N HIS A 251 -2.83 6.43 6.05
CA HIS A 251 -3.18 5.51 4.97
C HIS A 251 -3.76 4.22 5.56
N PRO A 252 -4.77 3.59 4.93
CA PRO A 252 -5.40 2.37 5.44
C PRO A 252 -4.42 1.22 5.74
N ASN A 253 -3.34 1.11 4.97
CA ASN A 253 -2.35 0.03 5.11
C ASN A 253 -1.06 0.46 5.81
N ILE A 254 -1.06 1.59 6.53
CA ILE A 254 0.08 2.07 7.33
C ILE A 254 -0.38 2.25 8.78
N ILE A 255 0.43 1.81 9.74
CA ILE A 255 0.12 1.97 11.16
C ILE A 255 -0.10 3.44 11.49
N GLN A 256 -1.09 3.74 12.32
CA GLN A 256 -1.31 5.09 12.82
C GLN A 256 -0.85 5.17 14.26
N VAL A 257 0.14 6.02 14.54
CA VAL A 257 0.49 6.39 15.91
C VAL A 257 -0.50 7.44 16.38
N ILE A 258 -1.27 7.07 17.41
CA ILE A 258 -2.38 7.85 17.95
C ILE A 258 -1.87 8.87 18.97
N ARG A 259 -0.93 8.47 19.83
CA ARG A 259 -0.24 9.34 20.78
C ARG A 259 1.22 8.91 20.88
N ALA A 260 2.09 9.88 21.13
CA ALA A 260 3.48 9.63 21.47
C ALA A 260 3.91 10.59 22.57
N PHE A 261 4.60 10.05 23.57
CA PHE A 261 5.08 10.82 24.71
C PHE A 261 6.28 10.11 25.33
N THR A 262 7.10 10.85 26.06
CA THR A 262 8.16 10.26 26.87
C THR A 262 7.66 10.09 28.31
N SER A 263 8.05 9.00 28.98
CA SER A 263 7.70 8.77 30.38
C SER A 263 8.77 7.96 31.09
N SER A 264 8.74 7.97 32.41
CA SER A 264 9.60 7.10 33.23
C SER A 264 9.27 5.64 32.92
N VAL A 265 10.31 4.79 32.82
CA VAL A 265 10.15 3.35 32.58
C VAL A 265 9.51 2.71 33.81
N PRO A 266 8.29 2.16 33.72
CA PRO A 266 7.70 1.41 34.81
C PRO A 266 8.19 -0.05 34.78
N LEU A 267 7.90 -0.79 35.85
CA LEU A 267 8.01 -2.23 35.82
C LEU A 267 6.72 -2.84 35.25
N LEU A 268 6.73 -3.21 33.97
CA LEU A 268 5.59 -3.84 33.30
C LEU A 268 5.50 -5.35 33.55
N PRO A 269 4.31 -5.97 33.39
CA PRO A 269 4.17 -7.42 33.48
C PRO A 269 5.14 -8.16 32.57
N GLY A 270 5.80 -9.20 33.10
CA GLY A 270 6.77 -10.02 32.35
C GLY A 270 8.15 -9.38 32.14
N ALA A 271 8.34 -8.09 32.43
CA ALA A 271 9.56 -7.35 32.07
C ALA A 271 10.88 -7.98 32.59
N PHE A 272 10.91 -8.42 33.85
CA PHE A 272 12.09 -9.07 34.43
C PHE A 272 12.45 -10.42 33.78
N ALA A 273 11.46 -11.13 33.26
CA ALA A 273 11.70 -12.40 32.59
C ALA A 273 12.10 -12.17 31.12
N ASP A 274 11.40 -11.26 30.46
CA ASP A 274 11.48 -11.12 29.01
C ASP A 274 12.63 -10.22 28.56
N TYR A 275 12.95 -9.16 29.30
CA TYR A 275 13.94 -8.16 28.90
C TYR A 275 14.60 -7.49 30.11
N PRO A 276 15.18 -8.26 31.06
CA PRO A 276 15.76 -7.69 32.29
C PRO A 276 16.89 -6.69 32.01
N ASP A 277 17.68 -6.90 30.95
CA ASP A 277 18.89 -6.12 30.68
C ASP A 277 18.59 -4.68 30.25
N VAL A 278 17.47 -4.43 29.57
CA VAL A 278 17.11 -3.07 29.09
C VAL A 278 16.34 -2.26 30.14
N LEU A 279 16.09 -2.81 31.32
CA LEU A 279 15.51 -2.08 32.44
C LEU A 279 16.53 -1.08 33.04
N PRO A 280 16.08 0.01 33.66
CA PRO A 280 16.97 0.93 34.35
C PRO A 280 17.53 0.34 35.64
N LEU A 281 18.70 0.85 36.06
CA LEU A 281 19.37 0.48 37.32
C LEU A 281 18.47 0.56 38.56
N SER A 282 17.52 1.51 38.57
CA SER A 282 16.56 1.69 39.65
C SER A 282 15.55 0.54 39.78
N LEU A 283 15.34 -0.23 38.71
CA LEU A 283 14.46 -1.41 38.70
C LEU A 283 15.27 -2.70 38.71
N ASN A 284 16.34 -2.78 37.92
CA ASN A 284 17.24 -3.94 37.88
C ASN A 284 18.69 -3.49 38.12
N PRO A 285 19.36 -3.92 39.20
CA PRO A 285 20.77 -3.57 39.46
C PRO A 285 21.76 -3.94 38.35
N ARG A 286 21.41 -4.87 37.46
CA ARG A 286 22.21 -5.27 36.29
C ARG A 286 21.74 -4.63 34.98
N GLY A 287 20.69 -3.82 35.03
CA GLY A 287 20.09 -3.20 33.87
C GLY A 287 20.93 -2.06 33.30
N ILE A 288 20.91 -1.91 31.97
CA ILE A 288 21.66 -0.89 31.22
C ILE A 288 20.75 0.20 30.65
N GLY A 289 19.43 0.13 30.89
CA GLY A 289 18.47 1.10 30.39
C GLY A 289 18.52 2.45 31.11
N HIS A 290 18.06 3.48 30.43
CA HIS A 290 17.76 4.78 31.06
C HIS A 290 16.38 4.76 31.73
N SER A 291 16.21 5.58 32.77
CA SER A 291 14.96 5.64 33.56
C SER A 291 13.77 6.27 32.83
N ARG A 292 13.96 6.86 31.64
CA ARG A 292 12.91 7.48 30.82
C ARG A 292 13.01 6.97 29.38
N THR A 293 11.88 6.73 28.72
CA THR A 293 11.85 6.26 27.33
C THR A 293 10.64 6.81 26.57
N LEU A 294 10.58 6.52 25.26
CA LEU A 294 9.48 6.84 24.36
C LEU A 294 8.39 5.76 24.43
N PHE A 295 7.14 6.21 24.50
CA PHE A 295 5.93 5.40 24.40
C PHE A 295 5.13 5.82 23.18
N LEU A 296 4.66 4.84 22.42
CA LEU A 296 3.77 5.03 21.28
C LEU A 296 2.47 4.29 21.52
N VAL A 297 1.36 5.01 21.42
CA VAL A 297 0.01 4.46 21.54
C VAL A 297 -0.53 4.26 20.14
N MET A 298 -0.98 3.06 19.85
CA MET A 298 -1.57 2.67 18.57
C MET A 298 -2.81 1.80 18.79
N LYS A 299 -3.53 1.49 17.72
CA LYS A 299 -4.60 0.50 17.76
C LYS A 299 -4.02 -0.88 18.07
N ASN A 300 -4.73 -1.68 18.86
CA ASN A 300 -4.38 -3.09 19.08
C ASN A 300 -4.79 -3.93 17.86
N TYR A 301 -3.84 -4.67 17.30
CA TYR A 301 -4.07 -5.60 16.19
C TYR A 301 -3.94 -7.04 16.71
N PRO A 302 -4.82 -7.96 16.32
CA PRO A 302 -4.86 -9.31 16.88
C PRO A 302 -3.59 -10.13 16.61
N CYS A 303 -2.94 -9.95 15.46
CA CYS A 303 -1.74 -10.70 15.11
C CYS A 303 -0.90 -10.04 14.02
N THR A 304 0.31 -10.57 13.83
CA THR A 304 1.17 -10.28 12.67
C THR A 304 0.79 -11.15 11.46
N LEU A 305 1.21 -10.75 10.26
CA LEU A 305 1.02 -11.53 9.05
C LEU A 305 1.71 -12.89 9.17
N ARG A 306 2.90 -12.94 9.79
CA ARG A 306 3.61 -14.18 10.05
C ARG A 306 2.78 -15.16 10.90
N GLN A 307 2.17 -14.68 11.97
CA GLN A 307 1.28 -15.50 12.81
C GLN A 307 0.03 -15.93 12.04
N TYR A 308 -0.61 -15.00 11.32
CA TYR A 308 -1.80 -15.30 10.53
C TYR A 308 -1.53 -16.42 9.50
N LEU A 309 -0.44 -16.33 8.73
CA LEU A 309 -0.06 -17.33 7.73
C LEU A 309 0.43 -18.65 8.32
N GLY A 310 0.81 -18.67 9.61
CA GLY A 310 1.14 -19.91 10.32
C GLY A 310 -0.09 -20.78 10.62
N GLU A 311 -1.26 -20.15 10.76
CA GLU A 311 -2.52 -20.83 11.10
C GLU A 311 -3.50 -20.90 9.92
N ASN A 312 -3.32 -20.05 8.91
CA ASN A 312 -4.26 -19.88 7.80
C ASN A 312 -3.54 -20.01 6.45
N SER A 313 -4.22 -20.64 5.49
CA SER A 313 -3.79 -20.70 4.09
C SER A 313 -4.79 -19.95 3.22
N PRO A 314 -4.55 -18.66 2.92
CA PRO A 314 -5.48 -17.87 2.12
C PRO A 314 -5.60 -18.44 0.71
N ASP A 315 -6.80 -18.37 0.13
CA ASP A 315 -6.98 -18.68 -1.29
C ASP A 315 -6.26 -17.66 -2.17
N VAL A 316 -6.21 -17.94 -3.47
CA VAL A 316 -5.43 -17.12 -4.41
C VAL A 316 -6.02 -15.72 -4.61
N CYS A 317 -7.34 -15.57 -4.52
CA CYS A 317 -8.00 -14.27 -4.63
C CYS A 317 -7.65 -13.40 -3.42
N LEU A 318 -7.78 -13.97 -2.22
CA LEU A 318 -7.42 -13.32 -0.96
C LEU A 318 -5.93 -13.00 -0.90
N SER A 319 -5.08 -13.93 -1.32
CA SER A 319 -3.63 -13.72 -1.44
C SER A 319 -3.29 -12.54 -2.35
N THR A 320 -3.97 -12.44 -3.50
CA THR A 320 -3.80 -11.32 -4.43
C THR A 320 -4.23 -9.99 -3.80
N MET A 321 -5.33 -9.99 -3.05
CA MET A 321 -5.79 -8.82 -2.28
C MET A 321 -4.78 -8.40 -1.21
N MET A 322 -4.19 -9.35 -0.50
CA MET A 322 -3.18 -9.10 0.53
C MET A 322 -1.91 -8.49 -0.08
N ILE A 323 -1.41 -9.03 -1.20
CA ILE A 323 -0.27 -8.46 -1.92
C ILE A 323 -0.59 -7.04 -2.42
N LEU A 324 -1.80 -6.81 -2.95
CA LEU A 324 -2.25 -5.49 -3.36
C LEU A 324 -2.24 -4.49 -2.19
N GLN A 325 -2.74 -4.87 -1.01
CA GLN A 325 -2.71 -4.03 0.19
C GLN A 325 -1.29 -3.59 0.57
N LEU A 326 -0.31 -4.50 0.49
CA LEU A 326 1.09 -4.17 0.75
C LEU A 326 1.65 -3.21 -0.30
N LEU A 327 1.34 -3.43 -1.58
CA LEU A 327 1.80 -2.55 -2.67
C LEU A 327 1.19 -1.14 -2.58
N GLU A 328 -0.07 -1.01 -2.19
CA GLU A 328 -0.69 0.31 -1.90
C GLU A 328 0.02 1.01 -0.73
N GLY A 329 0.34 0.29 0.35
CA GLY A 329 1.11 0.83 1.47
C GLY A 329 2.51 1.29 1.03
N VAL A 330 3.24 0.47 0.27
CA VAL A 330 4.59 0.81 -0.21
C VAL A 330 4.57 1.98 -1.20
N ASP A 331 3.62 2.01 -2.14
CA ASP A 331 3.44 3.15 -3.04
C ASP A 331 3.19 4.45 -2.27
N HIS A 332 2.34 4.40 -1.24
CA HIS A 332 2.08 5.53 -0.37
C HIS A 332 3.36 6.05 0.31
N LEU A 333 4.21 5.16 0.84
CA LEU A 333 5.51 5.54 1.41
C LEU A 333 6.42 6.19 0.36
N VAL A 334 6.58 5.56 -0.81
CA VAL A 334 7.44 6.05 -1.89
C VAL A 334 7.02 7.43 -2.40
N ARG A 335 5.71 7.68 -2.55
CA ARG A 335 5.18 9.01 -2.94
C ARG A 335 5.44 10.09 -1.87
N HIS A 336 5.56 9.66 -0.61
CA HIS A 336 5.99 10.51 0.49
C HIS A 336 7.52 10.55 0.65
N GLY A 337 8.29 9.98 -0.28
CA GLY A 337 9.75 9.98 -0.20
C GLY A 337 10.30 9.16 0.96
N ILE A 338 9.51 8.21 1.46
CA ILE A 338 9.84 7.35 2.60
C ILE A 338 10.12 5.93 2.09
N ALA A 339 11.17 5.31 2.60
CA ALA A 339 11.41 3.88 2.45
C ALA A 339 11.38 3.21 3.82
N HIS A 340 10.68 2.10 3.96
CA HIS A 340 10.55 1.34 5.20
C HIS A 340 11.87 0.65 5.59
N ARG A 341 12.54 0.00 4.63
CA ARG A 341 13.86 -0.66 4.77
C ARG A 341 13.92 -1.86 5.75
N ASP A 342 12.81 -2.24 6.37
CA ASP A 342 12.70 -3.45 7.22
C ASP A 342 11.34 -4.14 7.03
N LEU A 343 10.88 -4.28 5.79
CA LEU A 343 9.65 -5.04 5.50
C LEU A 343 9.91 -6.54 5.68
N LYS A 344 9.00 -7.18 6.43
CA LYS A 344 8.93 -8.62 6.70
C LYS A 344 7.55 -8.95 7.23
N SER A 345 7.17 -10.23 7.21
CA SER A 345 5.86 -10.68 7.70
C SER A 345 5.63 -10.40 9.19
N ASP A 346 6.68 -10.26 10.01
CA ASP A 346 6.57 -9.80 11.40
C ASP A 346 6.20 -8.30 11.52
N ASN A 347 6.59 -7.47 10.56
CA ASN A 347 6.34 -6.02 10.54
C ASN A 347 5.07 -5.65 9.74
N ILE A 348 4.18 -6.62 9.54
CA ILE A 348 2.86 -6.41 8.94
C ILE A 348 1.83 -6.93 9.94
N LEU A 349 0.95 -6.05 10.39
CA LEU A 349 -0.15 -6.39 11.29
C LEU A 349 -1.39 -6.75 10.49
N VAL A 350 -2.21 -7.63 11.05
CA VAL A 350 -3.47 -8.07 10.46
C VAL A 350 -4.61 -7.70 11.39
N GLU A 351 -5.67 -7.12 10.84
CA GLU A 351 -7.00 -7.07 11.45
C GLU A 351 -8.03 -7.65 10.48
N PHE A 352 -9.29 -7.72 10.89
CA PHE A 352 -10.34 -8.27 10.05
C PHE A 352 -11.47 -7.27 9.88
N ASP A 353 -11.94 -7.10 8.65
CA ASP A 353 -13.15 -6.33 8.41
C ASP A 353 -14.41 -7.11 8.88
N SER A 354 -15.58 -6.50 8.73
CA SER A 354 -16.83 -7.13 9.16
C SER A 354 -17.21 -8.40 8.42
N ALA A 355 -16.59 -8.68 7.27
CA ALA A 355 -16.77 -9.92 6.52
C ALA A 355 -15.69 -10.95 6.83
N GLY A 356 -14.79 -10.67 7.78
CA GLY A 356 -13.65 -11.54 8.11
C GLY A 356 -12.50 -11.44 7.12
N CYS A 357 -12.48 -10.45 6.22
CA CYS A 357 -11.40 -10.28 5.26
C CYS A 357 -10.17 -9.66 5.97
N PRO A 358 -8.96 -10.24 5.82
CA PRO A 358 -7.74 -9.71 6.40
C PRO A 358 -7.38 -8.34 5.83
N TRP A 359 -7.16 -7.39 6.72
CA TRP A 359 -6.70 -6.06 6.44
C TRP A 359 -5.26 -5.90 6.94
N LEU A 360 -4.34 -5.56 6.04
CA LEU A 360 -2.92 -5.51 6.32
C LEU A 360 -2.44 -4.09 6.62
N VAL A 361 -1.58 -3.96 7.62
CA VAL A 361 -1.02 -2.67 8.07
C VAL A 361 0.48 -2.78 8.28
N ILE A 362 1.26 -1.99 7.54
CA ILE A 362 2.72 -1.91 7.70
C ILE A 362 3.04 -1.18 9.01
N THR A 363 3.90 -1.77 9.85
CA THR A 363 4.33 -1.23 11.14
C THR A 363 5.84 -1.23 11.28
N ASP A 364 6.33 -0.65 12.38
CA ASP A 364 7.75 -0.61 12.79
C ASP A 364 8.67 0.24 11.89
N PHE A 365 8.59 1.56 12.08
CA PHE A 365 9.31 2.54 11.27
C PHE A 365 10.73 2.84 11.80
N GLY A 366 11.23 2.12 12.80
CA GLY A 366 12.54 2.36 13.41
C GLY A 366 13.71 2.35 12.40
N CYS A 367 13.59 1.57 11.33
CA CYS A 367 14.58 1.49 10.26
C CYS A 367 14.30 2.39 9.05
N CYS A 368 13.23 3.19 9.03
CA CYS A 368 12.85 3.91 7.82
C CYS A 368 13.83 5.02 7.41
N LEU A 369 13.86 5.32 6.12
CA LEU A 369 14.46 6.53 5.54
C LEU A 369 13.32 7.53 5.31
N ALA A 370 13.37 8.69 5.97
CA ALA A 370 12.30 9.70 5.94
C ALA A 370 12.85 11.13 5.96
N ASP A 371 14.02 11.35 5.36
CA ASP A 371 14.69 12.66 5.32
C ASP A 371 14.25 13.44 4.08
N GLU A 372 13.64 14.62 4.26
CA GLU A 372 13.15 15.45 3.15
C GLU A 372 14.25 15.94 2.21
N SER A 373 15.47 16.15 2.71
CA SER A 373 16.56 16.74 1.94
C SER A 373 17.12 15.79 0.88
N ILE A 374 17.10 14.48 1.17
CA ILE A 374 17.61 13.43 0.29
C ILE A 374 16.51 12.56 -0.31
N GLY A 375 15.32 12.56 0.28
CA GLY A 375 14.20 11.69 -0.09
C GLY A 375 14.61 10.22 -0.09
N LEU A 376 14.39 9.54 -1.22
CA LEU A 376 14.70 8.12 -1.40
C LEU A 376 16.13 7.84 -1.88
N ARG A 377 16.98 8.87 -1.94
CA ARG A 377 18.33 8.81 -2.51
C ARG A 377 19.37 9.00 -1.42
N LEU A 378 19.76 7.92 -0.76
CA LEU A 378 20.69 7.95 0.38
C LEU A 378 22.15 8.08 -0.10
N PRO A 379 22.88 9.15 0.27
CA PRO A 379 24.33 9.22 0.03
C PRO A 379 25.06 8.12 0.81
N PHE A 380 25.87 7.34 0.11
CA PHE A 380 26.60 6.19 0.68
C PHE A 380 28.10 6.43 0.66
N THR A 381 28.54 7.36 1.50
CA THR A 381 29.93 7.85 1.53
C THR A 381 30.89 6.94 2.30
N SER A 382 30.39 6.13 3.23
CA SER A 382 31.18 5.18 4.02
C SER A 382 30.37 3.94 4.41
N SER A 383 31.05 2.87 4.83
CA SER A 383 30.41 1.63 5.30
C SER A 383 29.60 1.79 6.59
N TYR A 384 29.77 2.90 7.33
CA TYR A 384 29.04 3.20 8.57
C TYR A 384 27.63 3.76 8.34
N VAL A 385 27.30 4.13 7.10
CA VAL A 385 25.96 4.62 6.77
C VAL A 385 24.94 3.49 6.94
N ASP A 386 23.94 3.72 7.79
CA ASP A 386 22.83 2.79 8.00
C ASP A 386 21.99 2.61 6.73
N ARG A 387 21.99 1.38 6.20
CA ARG A 387 21.27 0.99 4.99
C ARG A 387 19.89 0.37 5.25
N GLY A 388 19.48 0.16 6.50
CA GLY A 388 18.22 -0.51 6.88
C GLY A 388 18.42 -1.71 7.81
N GLY A 389 17.29 -2.35 8.17
CA GLY A 389 17.25 -3.33 9.27
C GLY A 389 17.27 -4.80 8.86
N ASN A 390 16.55 -5.19 7.79
CA ASN A 390 16.48 -6.60 7.38
C ASN A 390 17.61 -6.95 6.41
N GLY A 391 18.68 -7.59 6.89
CA GLY A 391 19.77 -8.04 6.04
C GLY A 391 19.33 -9.05 4.96
N CYS A 392 18.44 -9.98 5.30
CA CYS A 392 17.98 -11.03 4.39
C CYS A 392 17.10 -10.48 3.27
N LEU A 393 16.19 -9.55 3.61
CA LEU A 393 15.30 -8.90 2.63
C LEU A 393 15.80 -7.52 2.14
N MET A 394 17.09 -7.24 2.31
CA MET A 394 17.72 -6.06 1.72
C MET A 394 17.81 -6.24 0.20
N ALA A 395 17.20 -5.33 -0.57
CA ALA A 395 17.14 -5.44 -2.01
C ALA A 395 18.54 -5.47 -2.66
N PRO A 396 18.71 -6.14 -3.83
CA PRO A 396 20.02 -6.35 -4.47
C PRO A 396 20.83 -5.07 -4.68
N GLU A 397 20.18 -3.99 -5.12
CA GLU A 397 20.82 -2.69 -5.35
C GLU A 397 21.31 -2.00 -4.06
N VAL A 398 20.76 -2.37 -2.90
CA VAL A 398 21.17 -1.83 -1.59
C VAL A 398 22.31 -2.66 -1.01
N ILE A 399 22.18 -4.00 -1.02
CA ILE A 399 23.17 -4.90 -0.41
C ILE A 399 24.48 -4.98 -1.20
N THR A 400 24.42 -4.82 -2.54
CA THR A 400 25.59 -4.81 -3.44
C THR A 400 26.21 -3.43 -3.63
N ALA A 401 25.58 -2.37 -3.12
CA ALA A 401 26.17 -1.03 -3.18
C ALA A 401 27.53 -1.00 -2.48
N SER A 402 28.50 -0.29 -3.06
CA SER A 402 29.83 -0.08 -2.51
C SER A 402 30.00 1.38 -2.08
N PRO A 403 30.47 1.67 -0.86
CA PRO A 403 30.57 3.04 -0.38
C PRO A 403 31.65 3.80 -1.16
N GLY A 404 31.42 5.10 -1.39
CA GLY A 404 32.39 5.94 -2.07
C GLY A 404 31.93 7.38 -2.25
N PRO A 405 32.86 8.29 -2.63
CA PRO A 405 32.52 9.68 -2.92
C PRO A 405 31.47 9.76 -4.04
N GLY A 406 30.35 10.42 -3.76
CA GLY A 406 29.26 10.58 -4.74
C GLY A 406 28.39 9.34 -4.97
N THR A 407 28.64 8.22 -4.29
CA THR A 407 27.76 7.04 -4.38
C THR A 407 26.42 7.34 -3.72
N VAL A 408 25.32 6.94 -4.38
CA VAL A 408 23.96 7.11 -3.88
C VAL A 408 23.18 5.80 -4.04
N ILE A 409 22.53 5.35 -2.98
CA ILE A 409 21.60 4.22 -3.00
C ILE A 409 20.19 4.77 -3.25
N ASN A 410 19.50 4.21 -4.25
CA ASN A 410 18.12 4.57 -4.55
C ASN A 410 17.15 3.53 -3.96
N TYR A 411 16.33 3.95 -3.00
CA TYR A 411 15.35 3.10 -2.33
C TYR A 411 13.97 3.07 -3.01
N SER A 412 13.77 3.76 -4.14
CA SER A 412 12.45 3.93 -4.76
C SER A 412 11.73 2.65 -5.19
N LYS A 413 12.45 1.52 -5.27
CA LYS A 413 11.88 0.19 -5.57
C LYS A 413 12.42 -0.91 -4.64
N SER A 414 13.08 -0.55 -3.54
CA SER A 414 13.66 -1.50 -2.59
C SER A 414 12.55 -2.23 -1.83
N ASP A 415 11.60 -1.49 -1.26
CA ASP A 415 10.48 -2.08 -0.51
C ASP A 415 9.56 -2.93 -1.41
N ALA A 416 9.41 -2.55 -2.69
CA ALA A 416 8.67 -3.34 -3.67
C ALA A 416 9.30 -4.72 -3.91
N TRP A 417 10.64 -4.82 -3.86
CA TRP A 417 11.34 -6.10 -3.94
C TRP A 417 11.06 -6.96 -2.69
N ALA A 418 11.06 -6.36 -1.50
CA ALA A 418 10.72 -7.07 -0.26
C ALA A 418 9.28 -7.61 -0.28
N VAL A 419 8.32 -6.84 -0.83
CA VAL A 419 6.94 -7.34 -1.06
C VAL A 419 6.93 -8.55 -2.00
N GLY A 420 7.77 -8.57 -3.04
CA GLY A 420 7.91 -9.74 -3.92
C GLY A 420 8.36 -11.00 -3.18
N ALA A 421 9.24 -10.87 -2.19
CA ALA A 421 9.67 -11.98 -1.33
C ALA A 421 8.54 -12.44 -0.39
N ILE A 422 7.88 -11.50 0.28
CA ILE A 422 6.75 -11.76 1.20
C ILE A 422 5.56 -12.39 0.47
N ALA A 423 5.38 -12.11 -0.83
CA ALA A 423 4.32 -12.70 -1.64
C ALA A 423 4.40 -14.24 -1.72
N TYR A 424 5.59 -14.84 -1.59
CA TYR A 424 5.72 -16.30 -1.49
C TYR A 424 5.05 -16.83 -0.21
N GLU A 425 5.29 -16.16 0.93
CA GLU A 425 4.67 -16.51 2.21
C GLU A 425 3.15 -16.40 2.12
N ILE A 426 2.65 -15.30 1.54
CA ILE A 426 1.20 -15.09 1.35
C ILE A 426 0.58 -16.19 0.49
N LEU A 427 1.29 -16.71 -0.52
CA LEU A 427 0.83 -17.78 -1.40
C LEU A 427 0.98 -19.21 -0.80
N GLY A 428 1.39 -19.30 0.47
CA GLY A 428 1.58 -20.56 1.19
C GLY A 428 2.89 -21.27 0.86
N LEU A 429 3.90 -20.55 0.37
CA LEU A 429 5.23 -21.07 0.11
C LEU A 429 6.25 -20.50 1.12
N PRO A 430 7.37 -21.20 1.38
CA PRO A 430 8.48 -20.60 2.11
C PRO A 430 9.01 -19.35 1.39
N ASN A 431 9.41 -18.34 2.17
CA ASN A 431 10.10 -17.17 1.61
C ASN A 431 11.44 -17.63 1.00
N PRO A 432 11.73 -17.32 -0.29
CA PRO A 432 12.95 -17.78 -0.95
C PRO A 432 14.25 -17.32 -0.29
N PHE A 433 14.20 -16.25 0.50
CA PHE A 433 15.36 -15.59 1.12
C PHE A 433 15.44 -15.83 2.64
N TYR A 434 14.51 -16.58 3.24
CA TYR A 434 14.58 -16.98 4.64
C TYR A 434 14.99 -18.45 4.75
N GLY A 435 16.10 -18.70 5.45
CA GLY A 435 16.60 -20.04 5.74
C GLY A 435 18.10 -20.04 6.01
N HIS A 436 18.60 -21.20 6.46
CA HIS A 436 20.02 -21.48 6.57
C HIS A 436 20.33 -22.72 5.72
N GLY A 437 21.28 -22.59 4.78
CA GLY A 437 21.77 -23.70 3.96
C GLY A 437 21.59 -23.51 2.45
N ALA A 438 21.82 -24.58 1.68
CA ALA A 438 21.92 -24.55 0.22
C ALA A 438 20.59 -24.24 -0.52
N SER A 439 19.45 -24.29 0.17
CA SER A 439 18.13 -24.06 -0.42
C SER A 439 17.63 -22.61 -0.30
N SER A 440 18.20 -21.79 0.58
CA SER A 440 17.84 -20.38 0.71
C SER A 440 18.67 -19.51 -0.24
N LEU A 441 18.00 -18.61 -0.95
CA LEU A 441 18.65 -17.65 -1.82
C LEU A 441 19.21 -16.48 -1.00
N GLU A 442 20.37 -15.97 -1.42
CA GLU A 442 20.91 -14.73 -0.86
C GLU A 442 20.54 -13.54 -1.74
N SER A 443 19.95 -12.49 -1.16
CA SER A 443 19.59 -11.27 -1.90
C SER A 443 20.78 -10.68 -2.69
N ARG A 444 22.00 -10.78 -2.14
CA ARG A 444 23.24 -10.31 -2.76
C ARG A 444 23.56 -11.03 -4.07
N SER A 445 23.37 -12.34 -4.16
CA SER A 445 23.99 -13.18 -5.20
C SER A 445 23.02 -14.05 -6.01
N TYR A 446 21.75 -14.17 -5.60
CA TYR A 446 20.79 -15.03 -6.29
C TYR A 446 20.67 -14.71 -7.77
N ARG A 447 20.39 -15.72 -8.58
CA ARG A 447 19.98 -15.56 -9.97
C ARG A 447 18.47 -15.69 -10.08
N GLU A 448 17.86 -14.91 -10.97
CA GLU A 448 16.40 -14.84 -11.07
C GLU A 448 15.76 -16.14 -11.58
N ASP A 449 16.51 -17.01 -12.25
CA ASP A 449 16.10 -18.35 -12.68
C ASP A 449 16.09 -19.38 -11.53
N GLN A 450 16.69 -19.05 -10.37
CA GLN A 450 16.67 -19.88 -9.17
C GLN A 450 15.44 -19.64 -8.29
N LEU A 451 14.64 -18.62 -8.59
CA LEU A 451 13.41 -18.34 -7.83
C LEU A 451 12.46 -19.55 -7.93
N PRO A 452 11.90 -20.04 -6.81
CA PRO A 452 11.00 -21.18 -6.84
C PRO A 452 9.77 -20.89 -7.71
N SER A 453 9.36 -21.90 -8.48
CA SER A 453 8.16 -21.82 -9.31
C SER A 453 6.90 -21.66 -8.46
N LEU A 454 6.04 -20.73 -8.85
CA LEU A 454 4.74 -20.53 -8.19
C LEU A 454 3.72 -21.57 -8.67
N PRO A 455 2.81 -22.06 -7.81
CA PRO A 455 1.86 -23.12 -8.15
C PRO A 455 0.92 -22.76 -9.30
N ASP A 456 0.41 -23.74 -10.03
CA ASP A 456 -0.46 -23.51 -11.21
C ASP A 456 -1.80 -22.85 -10.87
N ARG A 457 -2.29 -23.01 -9.64
CA ARG A 457 -3.45 -22.28 -9.13
C ARG A 457 -3.29 -20.76 -9.12
N VAL A 458 -2.05 -20.24 -9.16
CA VAL A 458 -1.77 -18.81 -9.14
C VAL A 458 -1.93 -18.22 -10.57
N PRO A 459 -2.78 -17.20 -10.79
CA PRO A 459 -2.93 -16.55 -12.09
C PRO A 459 -1.60 -16.08 -12.67
N LEU A 460 -1.47 -16.17 -13.98
CA LEU A 460 -0.26 -15.78 -14.70
C LEU A 460 0.14 -14.34 -14.37
N GLU A 461 -0.84 -13.44 -14.28
CA GLU A 461 -0.66 -12.03 -13.96
C GLU A 461 0.05 -11.85 -12.60
N VAL A 462 -0.40 -12.57 -11.57
CA VAL A 462 0.19 -12.54 -10.23
C VAL A 462 1.61 -13.13 -10.26
N LYS A 463 1.80 -14.25 -10.98
CA LYS A 463 3.14 -14.84 -11.18
C LYS A 463 4.11 -13.86 -11.82
N GLN A 464 3.67 -13.13 -12.84
CA GLN A 464 4.50 -12.13 -13.53
C GLN A 464 4.77 -10.91 -12.65
N VAL A 465 3.81 -10.43 -11.86
CA VAL A 465 4.04 -9.35 -10.90
C VAL A 465 5.14 -9.73 -9.92
N ILE A 466 5.05 -10.90 -9.27
CA ILE A 466 6.05 -11.34 -8.28
C ILE A 466 7.44 -11.47 -8.93
N LYS A 467 7.50 -12.10 -10.12
CA LYS A 467 8.75 -12.21 -10.90
C LYS A 467 9.35 -10.84 -11.21
N MET A 468 8.52 -9.88 -11.59
CA MET A 468 8.96 -8.53 -11.95
C MET A 468 9.33 -7.67 -10.72
N LEU A 469 8.74 -7.91 -9.55
CA LEU A 469 9.15 -7.32 -8.27
C LEU A 469 10.52 -7.86 -7.83
N LEU A 470 10.80 -9.13 -8.09
CA LEU A 470 12.07 -9.79 -7.74
C LEU A 470 13.16 -9.68 -8.81
N ARG A 471 13.04 -8.73 -9.75
CA ARG A 471 14.15 -8.39 -10.67
C ARG A 471 15.31 -7.78 -9.88
N ARG A 472 16.54 -8.22 -10.16
CA ARG A 472 17.75 -7.71 -9.49
C ARG A 472 18.06 -6.28 -9.90
N ASP A 473 17.94 -5.99 -11.19
CA ASP A 473 18.11 -4.64 -11.72
C ASP A 473 16.87 -3.79 -11.41
N PRO A 474 16.98 -2.75 -10.56
CA PRO A 474 15.84 -1.92 -10.17
C PRO A 474 15.23 -1.17 -11.38
N ASN A 475 15.96 -0.95 -12.47
CA ASN A 475 15.40 -0.32 -13.67
C ASN A 475 14.43 -1.24 -14.41
N LYS A 476 14.63 -2.56 -14.30
CA LYS A 476 13.75 -3.59 -14.88
C LYS A 476 12.65 -4.04 -13.91
N ARG A 477 12.74 -3.63 -12.64
CA ARG A 477 11.77 -3.94 -11.59
C ARG A 477 10.53 -3.06 -11.71
N LEU A 478 9.35 -3.62 -11.43
CA LEU A 478 8.13 -2.81 -11.29
C LEU A 478 8.24 -1.89 -10.07
N SER A 479 7.71 -0.68 -10.21
CA SER A 479 7.35 0.15 -9.05
C SER A 479 6.15 -0.46 -8.32
N ALA A 480 6.01 -0.18 -7.03
CA ALA A 480 4.85 -0.62 -6.24
C ALA A 480 3.51 -0.18 -6.87
N ARG A 481 3.42 1.06 -7.37
CA ARG A 481 2.23 1.60 -8.03
C ARG A 481 1.78 0.82 -9.26
N VAL A 482 2.68 0.63 -10.24
CA VAL A 482 2.37 -0.14 -11.45
C VAL A 482 2.00 -1.59 -11.09
N ALA A 483 2.71 -2.21 -10.14
CA ALA A 483 2.36 -3.56 -9.66
C ALA A 483 0.97 -3.60 -9.02
N ALA A 484 0.62 -2.63 -8.17
CA ALA A 484 -0.72 -2.50 -7.58
C ALA A 484 -1.80 -2.30 -8.66
N ASN A 485 -1.54 -1.47 -9.68
CA ASN A 485 -2.46 -1.28 -10.81
C ASN A 485 -2.67 -2.57 -11.59
N VAL A 486 -1.62 -3.36 -11.83
CA VAL A 486 -1.72 -4.67 -12.49
C VAL A 486 -2.62 -5.60 -11.68
N LEU A 487 -2.40 -5.73 -10.37
CA LEU A 487 -3.23 -6.58 -9.51
C LEU A 487 -4.68 -6.08 -9.42
N HIS A 488 -4.88 -4.76 -9.35
CA HIS A 488 -6.21 -4.15 -9.35
C HIS A 488 -6.98 -4.48 -10.64
N LEU A 489 -6.36 -4.29 -11.80
CA LEU A 489 -6.94 -4.63 -13.09
C LEU A 489 -7.17 -6.14 -13.23
N SER A 490 -6.31 -6.99 -12.68
CA SER A 490 -6.51 -8.44 -12.65
C SER A 490 -7.72 -8.84 -11.80
N LEU A 491 -8.00 -8.13 -10.70
CA LEU A 491 -9.11 -8.43 -9.80
C LEU A 491 -10.46 -7.89 -10.31
N TRP A 492 -10.48 -6.69 -10.91
CA TRP A 492 -11.73 -5.97 -11.22
C TRP A 492 -11.83 -5.42 -12.65
N GLY A 493 -10.81 -5.65 -13.49
CA GLY A 493 -10.68 -5.10 -14.84
C GLY A 493 -11.04 -6.07 -15.97
N GLU A 494 -11.56 -7.27 -15.70
CA GLU A 494 -11.74 -8.30 -16.73
C GLU A 494 -12.56 -7.82 -17.95
N SER A 495 -13.57 -6.98 -17.72
CA SER A 495 -14.42 -6.43 -18.79
C SER A 495 -13.68 -5.56 -19.81
N ILE A 496 -12.60 -4.89 -19.40
CA ILE A 496 -11.77 -4.11 -20.32
C ILE A 496 -10.60 -4.91 -20.88
N LEU A 497 -10.11 -5.90 -20.14
CA LEU A 497 -9.02 -6.78 -20.57
C LEU A 497 -9.46 -7.82 -21.61
N ALA A 498 -10.76 -8.11 -21.72
CA ALA A 498 -11.32 -8.98 -22.75
C ALA A 498 -11.18 -8.43 -24.20
N THR A 499 -10.83 -7.13 -24.36
CA THR A 499 -10.68 -6.51 -25.68
C THR A 499 -9.24 -6.66 -26.18
N GLN A 500 -9.05 -7.15 -27.41
CA GLN A 500 -7.71 -7.32 -28.02
C GLN A 500 -6.90 -6.01 -28.14
N ALA A 501 -7.59 -4.87 -28.24
CA ALA A 501 -6.98 -3.54 -28.30
C ALA A 501 -7.75 -2.58 -27.38
N LEU A 502 -7.20 -2.32 -26.21
CA LEU A 502 -7.78 -1.40 -25.24
C LEU A 502 -7.69 0.05 -25.76
N LYS A 503 -8.82 0.76 -25.79
CA LYS A 503 -8.90 2.18 -26.17
C LYS A 503 -9.02 3.11 -24.95
N PRO A 504 -8.50 4.36 -25.03
CA PRO A 504 -8.67 5.38 -24.00
C PRO A 504 -10.11 5.54 -23.49
N ASP A 505 -11.09 5.64 -24.39
CA ASP A 505 -12.49 5.84 -24.02
C ASP A 505 -13.09 4.64 -23.28
N GLN A 506 -12.65 3.41 -23.58
CA GLN A 506 -13.09 2.21 -22.86
C GLN A 506 -12.56 2.20 -21.43
N MET A 507 -11.28 2.55 -21.24
CA MET A 507 -10.68 2.68 -19.92
C MET A 507 -11.40 3.76 -19.11
N VAL A 508 -11.64 4.93 -19.69
CA VAL A 508 -12.37 6.02 -19.00
C VAL A 508 -13.78 5.58 -18.62
N THR A 509 -14.50 4.91 -19.51
CA THR A 509 -15.84 4.40 -19.23
C THR A 509 -15.83 3.41 -18.06
N TRP A 510 -14.87 2.48 -18.06
CA TRP A 510 -14.71 1.53 -16.95
C TRP A 510 -14.36 2.23 -15.64
N LEU A 511 -13.43 3.19 -15.64
CA LEU A 511 -13.06 3.97 -14.46
C LEU A 511 -14.26 4.75 -13.90
N LEU A 512 -15.13 5.30 -14.74
CA LEU A 512 -16.37 5.96 -14.32
C LEU A 512 -17.35 4.97 -13.69
N CYS A 513 -17.49 3.77 -14.26
CA CYS A 513 -18.31 2.70 -13.67
C CYS A 513 -17.76 2.25 -12.30
N GLN A 514 -16.44 2.02 -12.19
CA GLN A 514 -15.79 1.68 -10.92
C GLN A 514 -15.97 2.80 -9.89
N SER A 515 -15.85 4.06 -10.32
CA SER A 515 -16.09 5.22 -9.46
C SER A 515 -17.51 5.23 -8.90
N ALA A 516 -18.51 5.05 -9.77
CA ALA A 516 -19.90 5.02 -9.35
C ALA A 516 -20.19 3.84 -8.39
N ALA A 517 -19.71 2.64 -8.73
CA ALA A 517 -19.89 1.45 -7.89
C ALA A 517 -19.27 1.64 -6.50
N THR A 518 -18.02 2.15 -6.44
CA THR A 518 -17.31 2.35 -5.18
C THR A 518 -18.00 3.40 -4.29
N LEU A 519 -18.54 4.48 -4.88
CA LEU A 519 -19.28 5.50 -4.13
C LEU A 519 -20.62 4.98 -3.60
N LEU A 520 -21.26 4.06 -4.31
CA LEU A 520 -22.52 3.43 -3.87
C LEU A 520 -22.26 2.43 -2.74
N THR A 521 -21.22 1.62 -2.83
CA THR A 521 -20.89 0.65 -1.77
C THR A 521 -20.44 1.34 -0.48
N GLU A 522 -19.66 2.43 -0.58
CA GLU A 522 -19.26 3.26 0.58
C GLU A 522 -20.47 3.78 1.36
N GLY A 523 -21.57 4.13 0.67
CA GLY A 523 -22.77 4.68 1.31
C GLY A 523 -23.72 3.64 1.93
N LEU A 524 -23.65 2.39 1.49
CA LEU A 524 -24.58 1.31 1.90
C LEU A 524 -24.04 0.49 3.08
N VAL A 525 -22.74 0.24 3.11
CA VAL A 525 -22.13 -0.61 4.13
C VAL A 525 -21.55 0.30 5.21
N GLY A 526 -22.26 0.45 6.34
CA GLY A 526 -21.79 1.27 7.48
C GLY A 526 -20.44 0.83 8.08
N LYS A 527 -19.88 -0.29 7.62
CA LYS A 527 -18.51 -0.75 7.86
C LYS A 527 -17.78 -0.88 6.52
N SER A 528 -16.60 -0.26 6.40
CA SER A 528 -15.84 -0.27 5.17
C SER A 528 -15.19 -1.63 4.93
N LEU A 529 -15.55 -2.32 3.85
CA LEU A 529 -14.91 -3.56 3.41
C LEU A 529 -13.51 -3.31 2.83
N VAL A 530 -12.58 -4.25 3.02
CA VAL A 530 -11.20 -4.20 2.46
C VAL A 530 -11.24 -3.91 0.96
N GLU A 531 -12.09 -4.64 0.21
CA GLU A 531 -12.24 -4.48 -1.23
C GLU A 531 -12.66 -3.06 -1.62
N THR A 532 -13.65 -2.49 -0.93
CA THR A 532 -14.10 -1.12 -1.22
C THR A 532 -12.96 -0.14 -0.97
N LYS A 533 -12.13 -0.36 0.05
CA LYS A 533 -10.98 0.50 0.36
C LYS A 533 -9.86 0.36 -0.65
N MET A 534 -9.60 -0.83 -1.17
CA MET A 534 -8.63 -1.02 -2.25
C MET A 534 -9.09 -0.32 -3.53
N LYS A 535 -10.38 -0.35 -3.85
CA LYS A 535 -10.97 0.43 -4.94
C LYS A 535 -10.86 1.94 -4.72
N MET A 536 -11.15 2.43 -3.52
CA MET A 536 -10.96 3.83 -3.17
C MET A 536 -9.49 4.27 -3.31
N CYS A 537 -8.54 3.46 -2.85
CA CYS A 537 -7.10 3.75 -2.96
C CYS A 537 -6.67 3.81 -4.42
N PHE A 538 -7.03 2.81 -5.22
CA PHE A 538 -6.75 2.79 -6.65
C PHE A 538 -7.27 4.06 -7.34
N LEU A 539 -8.53 4.43 -7.12
CA LEU A 539 -9.15 5.61 -7.72
C LEU A 539 -8.52 6.93 -7.23
N ALA A 540 -8.11 7.01 -5.96
CA ALA A 540 -7.42 8.16 -5.38
C ALA A 540 -5.97 8.31 -5.88
N ASN A 541 -5.38 7.23 -6.40
CA ASN A 541 -3.98 7.16 -6.79
C ASN A 541 -3.78 7.04 -8.32
N LEU A 542 -4.84 7.25 -9.11
CA LEU A 542 -4.80 7.18 -10.57
C LEU A 542 -3.79 8.14 -11.18
N ASP A 543 -2.88 7.58 -11.95
CA ASP A 543 -2.05 8.26 -12.93
C ASP A 543 -2.21 7.57 -14.28
N TYR A 544 -2.33 8.35 -15.35
CA TYR A 544 -2.64 7.82 -16.67
C TYR A 544 -1.51 6.92 -17.20
N GLU A 545 -0.27 7.37 -17.10
CA GLU A 545 0.89 6.65 -17.65
C GLU A 545 1.14 5.36 -16.87
N GLU A 546 1.04 5.40 -15.53
CA GLU A 546 1.19 4.22 -14.68
C GLU A 546 0.06 3.20 -14.87
N LEU A 547 -1.17 3.66 -15.09
CA LEU A 547 -2.32 2.81 -15.38
C LEU A 547 -2.16 2.11 -16.75
N TRP A 548 -1.75 2.86 -17.78
CA TRP A 548 -1.54 2.30 -19.10
C TRP A 548 -0.34 1.36 -19.16
N ALA A 549 0.74 1.66 -18.44
CA ALA A 549 1.85 0.73 -18.28
C ALA A 549 1.37 -0.61 -17.71
N ALA A 550 0.51 -0.59 -16.67
CA ALA A 550 -0.08 -1.79 -16.10
C ALA A 550 -0.97 -2.55 -17.10
N ALA A 551 -1.87 -1.85 -17.79
CA ALA A 551 -2.76 -2.45 -18.78
C ALA A 551 -1.99 -3.10 -19.95
N PHE A 552 -0.96 -2.43 -20.46
CA PHE A 552 -0.13 -2.98 -21.54
C PHE A 552 0.65 -4.22 -21.10
N LEU A 553 1.18 -4.24 -19.87
CA LEU A 553 1.85 -5.43 -19.33
C LEU A 553 0.89 -6.62 -19.25
N LEU A 554 -0.32 -6.41 -18.74
CA LEU A 554 -1.35 -7.44 -18.64
C LEU A 554 -1.72 -8.02 -20.01
N LEU A 555 -2.03 -7.16 -20.98
CA LEU A 555 -2.37 -7.58 -22.34
C LEU A 555 -1.22 -8.36 -23.00
N ALA A 556 0.03 -7.91 -22.80
CA ALA A 556 1.21 -8.58 -23.34
C ALA A 556 1.48 -9.95 -22.70
N TRP A 557 1.15 -10.13 -21.41
CA TRP A 557 1.30 -11.42 -20.75
C TRP A 557 0.22 -12.41 -21.18
N ARG A 558 -1.03 -11.95 -21.30
CA ARG A 558 -2.15 -12.77 -21.79
C ARG A 558 -1.92 -13.25 -23.23
N SER A 559 -1.48 -12.36 -24.12
CA SER A 559 -1.21 -12.73 -25.53
C SER A 559 -0.09 -13.77 -25.67
N ARG A 560 0.92 -13.75 -24.79
CA ARG A 560 2.00 -14.75 -24.78
C ARG A 560 1.51 -16.12 -24.29
N SER A 561 0.56 -16.14 -23.37
CA SER A 561 -0.06 -17.37 -22.89
C SER A 561 -0.82 -18.08 -24.00
N GLU A 562 -1.66 -17.34 -24.74
CA GLU A 562 -2.46 -17.88 -25.86
C GLU A 562 -1.59 -18.48 -26.97
N CYS A 563 -0.44 -17.84 -27.24
CA CYS A 563 0.51 -18.31 -28.25
C CYS A 563 1.28 -19.57 -27.80
N SER A 564 1.47 -19.76 -26.49
CA SER A 564 2.11 -20.97 -25.93
C SER A 564 1.18 -22.19 -25.82
N THR A 565 -0.14 -21.97 -25.91
CA THR A 565 -1.17 -23.03 -25.89
C THR A 565 -1.65 -23.42 -27.29
N SER A 566 -1.03 -22.90 -28.35
CA SER A 566 -1.30 -23.29 -29.73
C SER A 566 -0.40 -24.49 -30.08
N PRO A 567 -0.96 -25.68 -30.39
CA PRO A 567 -0.17 -26.88 -30.68
C PRO A 567 0.66 -26.78 -31.97
#